data_AF-B9RQT4-F1
#
_entry.id   AF-B9RQT4-F1
#
_cell.length_a   1.000
_cell.length_b   1.000
_cell.length_c   1.000
_cell.angle_alpha   90.00
_cell.angle_beta   90.00
_cell.angle_gamma   90.00
#
_symmetry.space_group_name_H-M   'P 1'
#
loop_
_entity.id
_entity.type
_entity.pdbx_description
1 polymer ?
#
loop_
_entity_poly.entity_id
_entity_poly.type
_entity_poly.pdbx_seq_one_letter_code
_entity_poly.pdbx_strand_id
1 'polypeptide(L)'
;MEGFMQLPYDATVSFMLASLERNLLSDAFIRRLTRLLLATRLRSGHKPSSEQQLSDHVHFTRSLKEMPIAIKTDKPKTQNYELPTSFFKLVLGKHFNCCYFCDRSSTLEDAEKSTLELYCERSQLKDGRSVLDIGCDWGALSLYIA
;
A
#
# COMPACT_ATOMS: atom_id res chain seq x y z
N MET A 1 22.27 -20.78 17.72
CA MET A 1 22.95 -19.50 17.42
C MET A 1 21.97 -18.37 17.07
N GLU A 2 20.65 -18.61 17.01
CA GLU A 2 19.65 -17.57 16.65
C GLU A 2 19.34 -16.57 17.78
N GLY A 3 19.41 -16.96 19.06
CA GLY A 3 19.02 -16.08 20.17
C GLY A 3 20.02 -14.96 20.54
N PHE A 4 21.30 -15.08 20.19
CA PHE A 4 22.34 -14.13 20.62
C PHE A 4 22.34 -12.81 19.83
N MET A 5 21.86 -12.81 18.57
CA MET A 5 21.74 -11.59 17.76
C MET A 5 20.33 -10.98 17.77
N GLN A 6 19.37 -11.64 18.40
CA GLN A 6 17.98 -11.20 18.41
C GLN A 6 17.74 -10.06 19.41
N LEU A 7 18.32 -10.16 20.61
CA LEU A 7 18.29 -9.10 21.62
C LEU A 7 18.87 -7.75 21.15
N PRO A 8 20.08 -7.68 20.56
CA PRO A 8 20.61 -6.41 20.06
C PRO A 8 19.82 -5.88 18.86
N TYR A 9 19.26 -6.75 18.02
CA TYR A 9 18.38 -6.36 16.92
C TYR A 9 17.09 -5.71 17.43
N ASP A 10 16.38 -6.36 18.35
CA ASP A 10 15.10 -5.88 18.90
C ASP A 10 15.28 -4.55 19.65
N ALA A 11 16.38 -4.40 20.40
CA ALA A 11 16.73 -3.15 21.06
C ALA A 11 16.98 -2.02 20.06
N THR A 12 17.70 -2.31 18.98
CA THR A 12 17.96 -1.34 17.90
C THR A 12 16.67 -0.94 17.20
N VAL A 13 15.81 -1.89 16.86
CA VAL A 13 14.50 -1.63 16.23
C VAL A 13 13.64 -0.75 17.15
N SER A 14 13.55 -1.08 18.44
CA SER A 14 12.77 -0.32 19.41
C SER A 14 13.26 1.12 19.54
N PHE A 15 14.59 1.31 19.61
CA PHE A 15 15.18 2.64 19.66
C PHE A 15 14.88 3.47 18.40
N MET A 16 14.99 2.85 17.22
CA MET A 16 14.71 3.51 15.94
C MET A 16 13.24 3.89 15.80
N LEU A 17 12.32 3.02 16.23
CA LEU A 17 10.88 3.30 16.25
C LEU A 17 10.56 4.46 17.21
N ALA A 18 11.08 4.43 18.43
CA ALA A 18 10.90 5.53 19.39
C ALA A 18 11.45 6.86 18.86
N SER A 19 12.55 6.81 18.10
CA SER A 19 13.12 8.00 17.46
C SER A 19 12.25 8.55 16.32
N LEU A 20 11.59 7.68 15.55
CA LEU A 20 10.62 8.06 14.51
C LEU A 20 9.36 8.67 15.13
N GLU A 21 8.79 8.04 16.15
CA GLU A 21 7.58 8.50 16.84
C GLU A 21 7.76 9.88 17.48
N ARG A 22 8.98 10.19 17.93
CA ARG A 22 9.35 11.49 18.51
C ARG A 22 9.84 12.51 17.48
N ASN A 23 9.78 12.19 16.19
CA ASN A 23 10.23 13.04 15.08
C ASN A 23 11.68 13.53 15.24
N LEU A 24 12.57 12.66 15.74
CA LEU A 24 13.98 13.01 15.99
C LEU A 24 14.88 12.81 14.76
N LEU A 25 14.35 12.18 13.72
CA LEU A 25 15.09 11.80 12.52
C LEU A 25 14.73 12.73 11.36
N SER A 26 15.74 13.19 10.63
CA SER A 26 15.50 14.01 9.44
C SER A 26 14.91 13.19 8.30
N ASP A 27 14.09 13.85 7.50
CA ASP A 27 13.46 13.33 6.28
C ASP A 27 14.44 12.64 5.32
N ALA A 28 15.63 13.21 5.12
CA ALA A 28 16.67 12.64 4.29
C ALA A 28 17.20 11.31 4.85
N PHE A 29 17.34 11.23 6.17
CA PHE A 29 17.79 10.03 6.87
C PHE A 29 16.73 8.93 6.82
N ILE A 30 15.47 9.26 7.10
CA ILE A 30 14.33 8.34 6.98
C ILE A 30 14.29 7.76 5.57
N ARG A 31 14.32 8.61 4.52
CA ARG A 31 14.33 8.16 3.13
C ARG A 31 15.51 7.25 2.80
N ARG A 32 16.71 7.51 3.34
CA ARG A 32 17.88 6.65 3.13
C ARG A 32 17.68 5.27 3.75
N LEU A 33 17.20 5.20 4.99
CA LEU A 33 16.93 3.93 5.66
C LEU A 33 15.83 3.14 4.96
N THR A 34 14.74 3.79 4.56
CA THR A 34 13.66 3.14 3.79
C THR A 34 14.21 2.53 2.50
N ARG A 35 15.06 3.25 1.74
CA ARG A 35 15.68 2.70 0.53
C ARG A 35 16.59 1.50 0.81
N LEU A 36 17.31 1.48 1.93
CA LEU A 36 18.12 0.34 2.33
C LEU A 36 17.24 -0.89 2.62
N LEU A 37 16.14 -0.72 3.37
CA LEU A 37 15.20 -1.80 3.67
C LEU A 37 14.53 -2.33 2.39
N LEU A 38 14.12 -1.44 1.49
CA LEU A 38 13.58 -1.82 0.18
C LEU A 38 14.61 -2.57 -0.66
N ALA A 39 15.87 -2.13 -0.70
CA ALA A 39 16.93 -2.82 -1.41
C ALA A 39 17.20 -4.23 -0.85
N THR A 40 17.18 -4.39 0.48
CA THR A 40 17.28 -5.70 1.13
C THR A 40 16.12 -6.61 0.75
N ARG A 41 14.88 -6.08 0.72
CA ARG A 41 13.70 -6.84 0.30
C ARG A 41 13.77 -7.24 -1.17
N LEU A 42 14.21 -6.35 -2.05
CA LEU A 42 14.39 -6.64 -3.48
C LEU A 42 15.43 -7.74 -3.71
N ARG A 43 16.57 -7.69 -3.00
CA ARG A 43 17.60 -8.74 -3.06
C ARG A 43 17.10 -10.08 -2.54
N SER A 44 16.31 -10.07 -1.47
CA SER A 44 15.71 -11.29 -0.91
C SER A 44 14.63 -11.89 -1.83
N GLY A 45 13.91 -11.06 -2.58
CA GLY A 45 12.84 -11.50 -3.48
C GLY A 45 13.31 -11.97 -4.85
N HIS A 46 14.44 -11.46 -5.35
CA HIS A 46 15.02 -11.90 -6.63
C HIS A 46 15.77 -13.22 -6.48
N LYS A 47 15.48 -14.17 -7.38
CA LYS A 47 16.20 -15.43 -7.50
C LYS A 47 17.22 -15.38 -8.63
N PRO A 48 18.31 -16.17 -8.56
CA PRO A 48 19.35 -16.23 -9.58
C PRO A 48 18.88 -16.61 -11.00
N SER A 49 17.80 -17.37 -11.15
CA SER A 49 17.26 -17.77 -12.46
C SER A 49 15.74 -17.60 -12.57
N SER A 50 15.25 -17.49 -13.80
CA SER A 50 13.82 -17.44 -14.13
C SER A 50 13.06 -18.66 -13.60
N GLU A 51 13.64 -19.85 -13.68
CA GLU A 51 13.03 -21.11 -13.23
C GLU A 51 12.89 -21.11 -11.71
N GLN A 52 13.90 -20.63 -11.00
CA GLN A 52 13.84 -20.49 -9.54
C GLN A 52 12.83 -19.42 -9.12
N GLN A 53 12.75 -18.30 -9.84
CA GLN A 53 11.78 -17.24 -9.61
C GLN A 53 10.34 -17.76 -9.81
N LEU A 54 10.09 -18.51 -10.89
CA LEU A 54 8.80 -19.14 -11.15
C LEU A 54 8.44 -20.16 -10.07
N SER A 55 9.39 -21.02 -9.68
CA SER A 55 9.18 -22.02 -8.63
C SER A 55 8.77 -21.36 -7.29
N ASP A 56 9.45 -20.27 -6.90
CA ASP A 56 9.13 -19.49 -5.70
C ASP A 56 7.72 -18.86 -5.78
N HIS A 57 7.35 -18.29 -6.93
CA HIS A 57 6.01 -17.74 -7.16
C HIS A 57 4.90 -18.81 -7.13
N VAL A 58 5.14 -19.97 -7.72
CA VAL A 58 4.20 -21.10 -7.70
C VAL A 58 4.04 -21.63 -6.28
N HIS A 59 5.14 -21.76 -5.53
CA HIS A 59 5.12 -22.16 -4.13
C HIS A 59 4.29 -21.17 -3.29
N PHE A 60 4.54 -19.87 -3.43
CA PHE A 60 3.77 -18.83 -2.74
C PHE A 60 2.28 -18.84 -3.12
N THR A 61 1.97 -19.01 -4.41
CA THR A 61 0.58 -19.12 -4.87
C THR A 61 -0.13 -20.33 -4.26
N ARG A 62 0.57 -21.47 -4.13
CA ARG A 62 0.03 -22.67 -3.48
C ARG A 62 -0.24 -22.41 -2.00
N SER A 63 0.70 -21.81 -1.28
CA SER A 63 0.50 -21.52 0.15
C SER A 63 -0.68 -20.57 0.39
N LEU A 64 -0.90 -19.60 -0.49
CA LEU A 64 -2.06 -18.70 -0.39
C LEU A 64 -3.40 -19.44 -0.55
N LYS A 65 -3.47 -20.49 -1.37
CA LYS A 65 -4.70 -21.28 -1.57
C LYS A 65 -5.10 -22.09 -0.34
N GLU A 66 -4.16 -22.35 0.55
CA GLU A 66 -4.37 -23.09 1.80
C GLU A 66 -4.80 -22.17 2.95
N MET A 67 -4.74 -20.85 2.74
CA MET A 67 -5.10 -19.84 3.74
C MET A 67 -6.58 -19.46 3.67
N PRO A 68 -7.19 -19.01 4.78
CA PRO A 68 -8.51 -18.40 4.72
C PRO A 68 -8.48 -17.10 3.90
N ILE A 69 -9.64 -16.69 3.37
CA ILE A 69 -9.79 -15.50 2.51
C ILE A 69 -9.17 -14.25 3.16
N ALA A 70 -9.34 -14.08 4.47
CA ALA A 70 -8.72 -12.99 5.23
C ALA A 70 -8.33 -13.46 6.63
N ILE A 71 -7.20 -12.93 7.12
CA ILE A 71 -6.69 -13.15 8.47
C ILE A 71 -6.63 -11.79 9.16
N LYS A 72 -7.01 -11.73 10.46
CA LYS A 72 -7.00 -10.48 11.27
C LYS A 72 -7.85 -9.36 10.67
N THR A 73 -9.12 -9.63 10.35
CA THR A 73 -10.03 -8.66 9.71
C THR A 73 -10.33 -7.40 10.52
N ASP A 74 -10.19 -7.44 11.86
CA ASP A 74 -10.62 -6.32 12.72
C ASP A 74 -9.52 -5.28 12.99
N LYS A 75 -8.25 -5.71 12.96
CA LYS A 75 -7.11 -4.82 13.24
C LYS A 75 -6.92 -3.73 12.16
N PRO A 76 -7.00 -4.04 10.85
CA PRO A 76 -6.89 -3.02 9.82
C PRO A 76 -7.98 -1.95 9.91
N LYS A 77 -9.21 -2.34 10.25
CA LYS A 77 -10.36 -1.42 10.40
C LYS A 77 -10.07 -0.34 11.43
N THR A 78 -9.81 -0.78 12.66
CA THR A 78 -9.55 0.08 13.82
C THR A 78 -8.27 0.92 13.67
N GLN A 79 -7.23 0.40 13.00
CA GLN A 79 -5.96 1.11 12.87
C GLN A 79 -5.91 2.12 11.72
N ASN A 80 -6.63 1.87 10.61
CA ASN A 80 -6.42 2.62 9.37
C ASN A 80 -7.70 3.20 8.74
N TYR A 81 -8.88 2.61 8.99
CA TYR A 81 -10.12 3.00 8.32
C TYR A 81 -11.09 3.79 9.21
N GLU A 82 -10.97 3.69 10.54
CA GLU A 82 -11.88 4.32 11.51
C GLU A 82 -11.40 5.69 12.04
N LEU A 83 -10.44 6.33 11.37
CA LEU A 83 -10.05 7.71 11.71
C LEU A 83 -11.14 8.71 11.24
N PRO A 84 -11.27 9.89 11.90
CA PRO A 84 -12.27 10.88 11.52
C PRO A 84 -12.11 11.37 10.07
N THR A 85 -13.20 11.49 9.32
CA THR A 85 -13.18 12.00 7.93
C THR A 85 -12.46 13.35 7.79
N SER A 86 -12.59 14.21 8.80
CA SER A 86 -11.92 15.52 8.82
C SER A 86 -10.39 15.43 8.72
N PHE A 87 -9.78 14.38 9.28
CA PHE A 87 -8.35 14.14 9.16
C PHE A 87 -7.96 13.83 7.72
N PHE A 88 -8.69 12.91 7.07
CA PHE A 88 -8.40 12.53 5.69
C PHE A 88 -8.57 13.69 4.72
N LYS A 89 -9.59 14.53 4.89
CA LYS A 89 -9.78 15.76 4.09
C LYS A 89 -8.60 16.74 4.16
N LEU A 90 -7.75 16.62 5.18
CA LEU A 90 -6.60 17.49 5.39
C LEU A 90 -5.32 16.92 4.77
N VAL A 91 -5.19 15.60 4.67
CA VAL A 91 -3.95 14.92 4.24
C VAL A 91 -4.04 14.20 2.90
N LEU A 92 -5.24 14.02 2.36
CA LEU A 92 -5.51 13.38 1.07
C LEU A 92 -6.27 14.31 0.14
N GLY A 93 -6.33 13.95 -1.14
CA GLY A 93 -7.18 14.59 -2.14
C GLY A 93 -8.66 14.25 -1.96
N LYS A 94 -9.50 14.70 -2.89
CA LYS A 94 -10.97 14.57 -2.82
C LYS A 94 -11.45 13.12 -2.91
N HIS A 95 -10.68 12.25 -3.56
CA HIS A 95 -11.04 10.88 -3.92
C HIS A 95 -10.22 9.81 -3.18
N PHE A 96 -9.33 10.20 -2.26
CA PHE A 96 -8.74 9.38 -1.20
C PHE A 96 -8.04 8.06 -1.66
N ASN A 97 -7.48 8.00 -2.88
CA ASN A 97 -6.83 6.79 -3.41
C ASN A 97 -5.56 7.10 -4.24
N CYS A 98 -4.87 6.06 -4.74
CA CYS A 98 -3.75 6.18 -5.67
C CYS A 98 -4.14 6.99 -6.92
N CYS A 99 -3.24 7.88 -7.35
CA CYS A 99 -3.50 8.85 -8.41
C CYS A 99 -2.63 8.61 -9.64
N TYR A 100 -3.15 8.93 -10.82
CA TYR A 100 -2.44 8.82 -12.09
C TYR A 100 -2.02 10.20 -12.59
N PHE A 101 -0.75 10.55 -12.39
CA PHE A 101 -0.18 11.82 -12.83
C PHE A 101 0.24 11.71 -14.30
N CYS A 102 -0.57 12.24 -15.21
CA CYS A 102 -0.30 12.25 -16.65
C CYS A 102 0.95 13.06 -17.01
N ASP A 103 1.19 14.14 -16.27
CA ASP A 103 2.28 15.06 -16.51
C ASP A 103 2.87 15.59 -15.19
N ARG A 104 4.02 16.28 -15.26
CA ARG A 104 4.71 16.79 -14.06
C ARG A 104 4.02 17.99 -13.43
N SER A 105 3.13 18.66 -14.16
CA SER A 105 2.35 19.81 -13.70
C SER A 105 0.95 19.41 -13.22
N SER A 106 0.54 18.15 -13.36
CA SER A 106 -0.77 17.68 -12.91
C SER A 106 -0.93 17.95 -11.41
N THR A 107 -2.05 18.56 -11.05
CA THR A 107 -2.43 18.70 -9.65
C THR A 107 -2.85 17.33 -9.08
N LEU A 108 -3.03 17.26 -7.76
CA LEU A 108 -3.54 16.04 -7.14
C LEU A 108 -4.96 15.74 -7.64
N GLU A 109 -5.78 16.77 -7.79
CA GLU A 109 -7.15 16.69 -8.28
C GLU A 109 -7.23 16.19 -9.73
N ASP A 110 -6.32 16.67 -10.60
CA ASP A 110 -6.21 16.18 -11.98
C ASP A 110 -5.88 14.68 -11.98
N ALA A 111 -4.91 14.28 -11.16
CA ALA A 111 -4.45 12.91 -11.10
C ALA A 111 -5.48 11.94 -10.50
N GLU A 112 -6.29 12.39 -9.54
CA GLU A 112 -7.44 11.65 -9.02
C GLU A 112 -8.49 11.41 -10.11
N LYS A 113 -8.85 12.46 -10.86
CA LYS A 113 -9.81 12.36 -11.95
C LYS A 113 -9.30 11.43 -13.04
N SER A 114 -8.05 11.55 -13.45
CA SER A 114 -7.44 10.67 -14.46
C SER A 114 -7.42 9.20 -14.01
N THR A 115 -7.22 8.91 -12.73
CA THR A 115 -7.37 7.53 -12.21
C THR A 115 -8.78 7.01 -12.40
N LEU A 116 -9.81 7.80 -12.07
CA LEU A 116 -11.21 7.37 -12.14
C LEU A 116 -11.66 7.17 -13.61
N GLU A 117 -11.23 8.04 -14.51
CA GLU A 117 -11.40 7.86 -15.96
C GLU A 117 -10.75 6.56 -16.43
N LEU A 118 -9.51 6.29 -16.00
CA LEU A 118 -8.77 5.08 -16.36
C LEU A 118 -9.45 3.81 -15.84
N TYR A 119 -10.07 3.86 -14.66
CA TYR A 119 -10.88 2.75 -14.14
C TYR A 119 -12.08 2.48 -15.05
N CYS A 120 -12.84 3.51 -15.42
CA CYS A 120 -13.99 3.38 -16.31
C CYS A 120 -13.61 2.86 -17.70
N GLU A 121 -12.50 3.37 -18.26
CA GLU A 121 -11.97 2.94 -19.56
C GLU A 121 -11.59 1.45 -19.52
N ARG A 122 -10.78 1.04 -18.54
CA ARG A 122 -10.28 -0.34 -18.44
C ARG A 122 -11.35 -1.34 -18.04
N SER A 123 -12.34 -0.92 -17.26
CA SER A 123 -13.51 -1.74 -16.96
C SER A 123 -14.52 -1.76 -18.10
N GLN A 124 -14.30 -1.00 -19.17
CA GLN A 124 -15.20 -0.84 -20.32
C GLN A 124 -16.62 -0.47 -19.89
N LEU A 125 -16.72 0.40 -18.88
CA LEU A 125 -18.00 0.80 -18.33
C LEU A 125 -18.84 1.54 -19.38
N LYS A 126 -20.14 1.26 -19.41
CA LYS A 126 -21.10 1.88 -20.32
C LYS A 126 -22.36 2.25 -19.56
N ASP A 127 -23.06 3.25 -20.07
CA ASP A 127 -24.34 3.67 -19.53
C ASP A 127 -25.37 2.52 -19.49
N GLY A 128 -26.27 2.56 -18.52
CA GLY A 128 -27.30 1.54 -18.29
C GLY A 128 -26.80 0.24 -17.64
N ARG A 129 -25.57 0.21 -17.10
CA ARG A 129 -25.01 -0.96 -16.39
C ARG A 129 -25.19 -0.86 -14.88
N SER A 130 -25.44 -2.00 -14.24
CA SER A 130 -25.33 -2.13 -12.78
C SER A 130 -23.87 -2.34 -12.39
N VAL A 131 -23.39 -1.61 -11.38
CA VAL A 131 -21.99 -1.65 -10.92
C VAL A 131 -21.93 -2.07 -9.45
N LEU A 132 -20.94 -2.90 -9.11
CA LEU A 132 -20.58 -3.26 -7.74
C LEU A 132 -19.12 -2.84 -7.48
N ASP A 133 -18.94 -1.93 -6.52
CA ASP A 133 -17.64 -1.41 -6.09
C ASP A 133 -17.23 -2.09 -4.76
N ILE A 134 -16.39 -3.13 -4.84
CA ILE A 134 -15.99 -3.93 -3.67
C ILE A 134 -14.83 -3.25 -2.95
N GLY A 135 -15.05 -2.88 -1.70
CA GLY A 135 -14.06 -2.09 -0.94
C GLY A 135 -14.03 -0.64 -1.40
N CYS A 136 -15.21 -0.05 -1.59
CA CYS A 136 -15.41 1.29 -2.15
C CYS A 136 -14.87 2.45 -1.30
N ASP A 137 -14.36 2.17 -0.09
CA ASP A 137 -13.92 3.15 0.91
C ASP A 137 -14.96 4.28 1.08
N TRP A 138 -14.60 5.52 0.72
CA TRP A 138 -15.47 6.71 0.78
C TRP A 138 -16.35 6.90 -0.46
N GLY A 139 -16.42 5.88 -1.33
CA GLY A 139 -17.27 5.84 -2.51
C GLY A 139 -16.76 6.67 -3.69
N ALA A 140 -15.45 6.92 -3.78
CA ALA A 140 -14.90 7.81 -4.80
C ALA A 140 -15.26 7.39 -6.24
N LEU A 141 -15.08 6.10 -6.57
CA LEU A 141 -15.44 5.56 -7.89
C LEU A 141 -16.95 5.47 -8.06
N SER A 142 -17.65 4.97 -7.05
CA SER A 142 -19.12 4.89 -7.05
C SER A 142 -19.78 6.25 -7.32
N LEU A 143 -19.32 7.33 -6.68
CA LEU A 143 -19.81 8.69 -6.89
C LEU A 143 -19.39 9.29 -8.24
N TYR A 144 -18.27 8.83 -8.80
CA TYR A 144 -17.80 9.27 -10.11
C TYR A 144 -18.61 8.64 -11.25
N ILE A 145 -19.04 7.40 -11.08
CA ILE A 145 -19.84 6.65 -12.05
C ILE A 145 -21.31 7.09 -12.07
N ALA A 146 -21.84 7.50 -10.91
CA ALA A 146 -23.24 7.87 -10.70
C ALA A 146 -23.62 9.20 -11.39
#